data_AF-A0A7Y6ZS08-F1
#
_entry.id   AF-A0A7Y6ZS08-F1
#
_cell.length_a   1.000
_cell.length_b   1.000
_cell.length_c   1.000
_cell.angle_alpha   90.00
_cell.angle_beta   90.00
_cell.angle_gamma   90.00
#
_symmetry.space_group_name_H-M   'P 1'
#
loop_
_entity.id
_entity.type
_entity.pdbx_description
1 polymer ?
#
loop_
_entity_poly.entity_id
_entity_poly.type
_entity_poly.pdbx_seq_one_letter_code
_entity_poly.pdbx_strand_id
1 'polypeptide(L)'
;MSFMSYLLIVIGVILVISIVLYFFQERFLFHPEKLPKDFQFQYKNQQVKEYNLEIKKGVVINGLHFQVKNPKGIVYYLKGNSKSIKGWGKFAVDFTLHGYDVIMIDYRGFGKSTGKMSQQSMKDDALLVYNKLKEIVLEENIIVYGRSLGTGLATKVASVNNPRMLVLACPYVSMSKNVKRYLPFIPLGLVMRYQMPTYKWIKYVKCPIHIIHGTNDKVIRFTSSLRLSKMQPNLTRLYPVIGGGHKNLHNFEEYHVALREILNSEEKAAIDREKTSIGFVRSKPKTKK
;
A
#
# COMPACT_ATOMS: atom_id res chain seq x y z
N MET A 1 38.95 -30.65 -8.35
CA MET A 1 38.66 -29.81 -7.16
C MET A 1 37.97 -30.67 -6.12
N SER A 2 38.31 -30.54 -4.83
CA SER A 2 37.64 -31.31 -3.78
C SER A 2 36.22 -30.77 -3.55
N PHE A 3 35.32 -31.60 -3.00
CA PHE A 3 33.98 -31.18 -2.57
C PHE A 3 34.03 -29.93 -1.67
N MET A 4 35.04 -29.86 -0.80
CA MET A 4 35.29 -28.70 0.07
C MET A 4 35.56 -27.42 -0.72
N SER A 5 36.34 -27.48 -1.81
CA SER A 5 36.60 -26.32 -2.67
C SER A 5 35.32 -25.79 -3.30
N TYR A 6 34.44 -26.67 -3.79
CA TYR A 6 33.15 -26.26 -4.35
C TYR A 6 32.24 -25.61 -3.29
N LEU A 7 32.19 -26.17 -2.09
CA LEU A 7 31.40 -25.62 -0.99
C LEU A 7 31.87 -24.20 -0.61
N LEU A 8 33.19 -24.00 -0.49
CA LEU A 8 33.76 -22.68 -0.18
C LEU A 8 33.47 -21.66 -1.27
N ILE A 9 33.52 -22.06 -2.55
CA ILE A 9 33.15 -21.18 -3.67
C ILE A 9 31.68 -20.76 -3.57
N VAL A 10 30.76 -21.70 -3.31
CA VAL A 10 29.33 -21.39 -3.19
C VAL A 10 29.07 -20.43 -2.02
N ILE A 11 29.68 -20.67 -0.87
CA ILE A 11 29.58 -19.77 0.30
C ILE A 11 30.14 -18.39 -0.04
N GLY A 12 31.31 -18.33 -0.68
CA GLY A 12 31.93 -17.08 -1.12
C GLY A 12 31.01 -16.28 -2.05
N VAL A 13 30.38 -16.93 -3.03
CA VAL A 13 29.43 -16.28 -3.94
C VAL A 13 28.20 -15.75 -3.18
N ILE A 14 27.63 -16.54 -2.27
CA ILE A 14 26.49 -16.10 -1.45
C ILE A 14 26.86 -14.89 -0.59
N LEU A 15 28.05 -14.88 0.01
CA LEU A 15 28.55 -13.76 0.81
C LEU A 15 28.72 -12.50 -0.04
N VAL A 16 29.35 -12.59 -1.21
CA VAL A 16 29.53 -11.47 -2.13
C VAL A 16 28.17 -10.91 -2.58
N ILE A 17 27.24 -11.78 -3.00
CA ILE A 17 25.88 -11.35 -3.38
C ILE A 17 25.18 -10.69 -2.19
N SER A 18 25.32 -11.22 -0.98
CA SER A 18 24.73 -10.65 0.23
C SER A 18 25.27 -9.24 0.54
N ILE A 19 26.58 -9.02 0.37
CA ILE A 19 27.23 -7.72 0.53
C ILE A 19 26.72 -6.73 -0.52
N VAL A 20 26.71 -7.13 -1.80
CA VAL A 20 26.20 -6.29 -2.90
C VAL A 20 24.75 -5.92 -2.65
N LEU A 21 23.91 -6.89 -2.28
CA LEU A 21 22.53 -6.63 -1.92
C LEU A 21 22.48 -5.65 -0.76
N TYR A 22 23.22 -5.87 0.34
CA TYR A 22 23.16 -5.02 1.54
C TYR A 22 23.37 -3.53 1.24
N PHE A 23 24.41 -3.20 0.46
CA PHE A 23 24.79 -1.83 0.13
C PHE A 23 23.99 -1.20 -1.01
N PHE A 24 23.45 -1.99 -1.95
CA PHE A 24 22.78 -1.48 -3.14
C PHE A 24 21.26 -1.75 -3.19
N GLN A 25 20.61 -2.16 -2.09
CA GLN A 25 19.17 -2.43 -2.03
C GLN A 25 18.32 -1.31 -2.62
N GLU A 26 18.70 -0.06 -2.38
CA GLU A 26 17.93 1.09 -2.85
C GLU A 26 17.79 1.10 -4.37
N ARG A 27 18.85 0.70 -5.10
CA ARG A 27 18.83 0.64 -6.57
C ARG A 27 17.98 -0.51 -7.11
N PHE A 28 17.90 -1.62 -6.37
CA PHE A 28 17.12 -2.80 -6.76
C PHE A 28 15.64 -2.68 -6.36
N LEU A 29 15.37 -2.11 -5.20
CA LEU A 29 14.03 -2.03 -4.63
C LEU A 29 13.27 -0.78 -5.06
N PHE A 30 13.96 0.28 -5.48
CA PHE A 30 13.36 1.56 -5.80
C PHE A 30 13.86 2.08 -7.14
N HIS A 31 12.95 2.68 -7.91
CA HIS A 31 13.24 3.22 -9.24
C HIS A 31 12.83 4.69 -9.29
N PRO A 32 13.50 5.58 -8.54
CA PRO A 32 13.13 6.98 -8.47
C PRO A 32 13.29 7.68 -9.81
N GLU A 33 12.43 8.67 -10.03
CA GLU A 33 12.59 9.71 -11.05
C GLU A 33 12.84 11.00 -10.30
N LYS A 34 13.90 11.74 -10.66
CA LYS A 34 14.16 13.08 -10.12
C LYS A 34 13.51 14.12 -11.00
N LEU A 35 12.88 15.10 -10.38
CA LEU A 35 12.28 16.24 -11.07
C LEU A 35 13.06 17.52 -10.74
N PRO A 36 13.23 18.43 -11.73
CA PRO A 36 13.70 19.78 -11.47
C PRO A 36 12.82 20.51 -10.43
N LYS A 37 13.39 21.44 -9.68
CA LYS A 37 12.65 22.20 -8.64
C LYS A 37 11.51 23.02 -9.24
N ASP A 38 11.74 23.59 -10.40
CA ASP A 38 10.85 24.42 -11.20
C ASP A 38 9.85 23.62 -12.06
N PHE A 39 9.91 22.28 -12.03
CA PHE A 39 8.96 21.42 -12.75
C PHE A 39 7.51 21.75 -12.36
N GLN A 40 6.63 21.98 -13.33
CA GLN A 40 5.23 22.30 -13.06
C GLN A 40 4.36 21.05 -13.22
N PHE A 41 3.61 20.71 -12.16
CA PHE A 41 2.65 19.61 -12.22
C PHE A 41 1.36 20.08 -12.90
N GLN A 42 0.97 19.41 -13.98
CA GLN A 42 -0.27 19.68 -14.70
C GLN A 42 -1.00 18.38 -14.98
N TYR A 43 -2.30 18.34 -14.66
CA TYR A 43 -3.16 17.21 -14.91
C TYR A 43 -4.44 17.72 -15.57
N LYS A 44 -4.77 17.15 -16.73
CA LYS A 44 -6.02 17.47 -17.43
C LYS A 44 -7.19 17.04 -16.54
N ASN A 45 -8.20 17.92 -16.43
CA ASN A 45 -9.45 17.67 -15.69
C ASN A 45 -9.29 17.41 -14.17
N GLN A 46 -8.19 17.84 -13.56
CA GLN A 46 -8.04 17.77 -12.10
C GLN A 46 -7.51 19.09 -11.56
N GLN A 47 -8.12 19.60 -10.49
CA GLN A 47 -7.57 20.72 -9.73
C GLN A 47 -6.50 20.16 -8.79
N VAL A 48 -5.28 20.67 -8.91
CA VAL A 48 -4.12 20.14 -8.18
C VAL A 48 -3.30 21.28 -7.58
N LYS A 49 -2.93 21.13 -6.31
CA LYS A 49 -2.03 22.05 -5.60
C LYS A 49 -0.78 21.29 -5.16
N GLU A 50 0.38 21.81 -5.54
CA GLU A 50 1.66 21.31 -5.03
C GLU A 50 1.94 21.87 -3.64
N TYR A 51 2.52 21.04 -2.78
CA TYR A 51 3.04 21.48 -1.48
C TYR A 51 4.40 20.84 -1.20
N ASN A 52 5.20 21.54 -0.39
CA ASN A 52 6.54 21.12 0.02
C ASN A 52 6.61 21.20 1.54
N LEU A 53 6.70 20.05 2.20
CA LEU A 53 6.80 19.95 3.65
C LEU A 53 8.27 19.79 4.04
N GLU A 54 8.86 20.81 4.66
CA GLU A 54 10.18 20.67 5.27
C GLU A 54 10.06 19.93 6.60
N ILE A 55 10.61 18.71 6.66
CA ILE A 55 10.53 17.84 7.84
C ILE A 55 11.68 18.11 8.82
N LYS A 56 12.81 18.56 8.27
CA LYS A 56 13.98 19.06 9.01
C LYS A 56 14.85 19.83 8.03
N LYS A 57 15.81 20.59 8.56
CA LYS A 57 16.74 21.40 7.76
C LYS A 57 17.27 20.63 6.54
N GLY A 58 16.87 21.07 5.35
CA GLY A 58 17.32 20.53 4.06
C GLY A 58 16.65 19.22 3.60
N VAL A 59 15.63 18.73 4.32
CA VAL A 59 14.82 17.57 3.94
C VAL A 59 13.38 17.99 3.71
N VAL A 60 12.99 17.99 2.44
CA VAL A 60 11.66 18.37 1.96
C VAL A 60 10.96 17.15 1.39
N ILE A 61 9.70 16.97 1.77
CA ILE A 61 8.77 16.01 1.16
C ILE A 61 7.81 16.77 0.27
N ASN A 62 7.89 16.50 -1.02
CA ASN A 62 7.00 17.04 -2.03
C ASN A 62 5.72 16.21 -2.10
N GLY A 63 4.60 16.88 -2.27
CA GLY A 63 3.32 16.23 -2.46
C GLY A 63 2.35 17.05 -3.30
N LEU A 64 1.28 16.38 -3.71
CA LEU A 64 0.18 16.93 -4.49
C LEU A 64 -1.13 16.73 -3.74
N HIS A 65 -1.94 17.78 -3.73
CA HIS A 65 -3.32 17.78 -3.25
C HIS A 65 -4.25 17.90 -4.45
N PHE A 66 -4.93 16.81 -4.80
CA PHE A 66 -5.98 16.81 -5.80
C PHE A 66 -7.30 17.14 -5.11
N GLN A 67 -7.98 18.18 -5.61
CA GLN A 67 -9.11 18.80 -4.93
C GLN A 67 -10.41 18.53 -5.67
N VAL A 68 -11.48 18.32 -4.90
CA VAL A 68 -12.86 18.31 -5.39
C VAL A 68 -13.68 19.39 -4.70
N LYS A 69 -14.82 19.75 -5.30
CA LYS A 69 -15.79 20.63 -4.65
C LYS A 69 -16.50 19.86 -3.53
N ASN A 70 -16.51 20.41 -2.32
CA ASN A 70 -17.16 19.83 -1.13
C ASN A 70 -16.74 18.37 -0.86
N PRO A 71 -15.46 18.12 -0.48
CA PRO A 71 -14.96 16.77 -0.32
C PRO A 71 -15.66 16.02 0.84
N LYS A 72 -16.00 14.76 0.61
CA LYS A 72 -16.47 13.82 1.64
C LYS A 72 -15.38 13.48 2.67
N GLY A 73 -14.13 13.69 2.31
CA GLY A 73 -12.95 13.33 3.09
C GLY A 73 -11.68 13.35 2.25
N ILE A 74 -10.58 12.90 2.83
CA ILE A 74 -9.26 12.85 2.18
C ILE A 74 -8.80 11.41 2.05
N VAL A 75 -8.32 11.05 0.86
CA VAL A 75 -7.55 9.84 0.61
C VAL A 75 -6.06 10.18 0.71
N TYR A 76 -5.41 9.69 1.75
CA TYR A 76 -3.96 9.73 1.87
C TYR A 76 -3.33 8.57 1.08
N TYR A 77 -2.87 8.87 -0.14
CA TYR A 77 -2.39 7.91 -1.11
C TYR A 77 -0.87 7.71 -1.01
N LEU A 78 -0.46 6.50 -0.60
CA LEU A 78 0.93 6.05 -0.55
C LEU A 78 1.24 5.17 -1.78
N LYS A 79 2.10 5.70 -2.66
CA LYS A 79 2.39 5.11 -3.97
C LYS A 79 3.36 3.91 -3.95
N GLY A 80 3.59 3.36 -5.14
CA GLY A 80 4.60 2.31 -5.36
C GLY A 80 6.05 2.82 -5.33
N ASN A 81 6.96 1.90 -5.59
CA ASN A 81 8.42 2.09 -5.54
C ASN A 81 9.05 2.73 -6.78
N SER A 82 8.26 3.06 -7.81
CA SER A 82 8.77 3.54 -9.10
C SER A 82 8.32 4.96 -9.39
N LYS A 83 9.16 5.75 -10.06
CA LYS A 83 8.86 7.08 -10.61
C LYS A 83 8.29 8.07 -9.58
N SER A 84 8.15 9.32 -9.98
CA SER A 84 7.67 10.41 -9.12
C SER A 84 6.15 10.51 -9.12
N ILE A 85 5.59 11.35 -8.23
CA ILE A 85 4.15 11.64 -8.22
C ILE A 85 3.64 12.24 -9.54
N LYS A 86 4.50 12.78 -10.41
CA LYS A 86 4.15 13.18 -11.80
C LYS A 86 3.40 12.08 -12.56
N GLY A 87 3.91 10.85 -12.49
CA GLY A 87 3.30 9.72 -13.20
C GLY A 87 2.18 9.05 -12.43
N TRP A 88 2.18 9.15 -11.10
CA TRP A 88 1.18 8.52 -10.23
C TRP A 88 -0.06 9.37 -10.02
N GLY A 89 0.03 10.69 -10.15
CA GLY A 89 -1.08 11.62 -9.96
C GLY A 89 -2.28 11.36 -10.86
N LYS A 90 -2.08 10.69 -12.01
CA LYS A 90 -3.19 10.23 -12.86
C LYS A 90 -4.15 9.26 -12.17
N PHE A 91 -3.71 8.54 -11.14
CA PHE A 91 -4.56 7.61 -10.38
C PHE A 91 -5.39 8.31 -9.30
N ALA A 92 -5.18 9.60 -9.05
CA ALA A 92 -6.04 10.35 -8.13
C ALA A 92 -7.49 10.43 -8.62
N VAL A 93 -7.70 10.37 -9.95
CA VAL A 93 -9.03 10.40 -10.58
C VAL A 93 -9.96 9.30 -10.08
N ASP A 94 -9.41 8.13 -9.73
CA ASP A 94 -10.16 6.99 -9.20
C ASP A 94 -10.86 7.32 -7.86
N PHE A 95 -10.46 8.40 -7.18
CA PHE A 95 -11.03 8.83 -5.90
C PHE A 95 -11.74 10.18 -6.03
N THR A 96 -11.19 11.12 -6.81
CA THR A 96 -11.81 12.44 -7.00
C THR A 96 -13.17 12.33 -7.70
N LEU A 97 -13.35 11.37 -8.61
CA LEU A 97 -14.67 11.04 -9.19
C LEU A 97 -15.70 10.58 -8.16
N HIS A 98 -15.27 10.11 -6.98
CA HIS A 98 -16.14 9.69 -5.89
C HIS A 98 -16.35 10.78 -4.82
N GLY A 99 -15.81 11.98 -5.05
CA GLY A 99 -15.95 13.13 -4.16
C GLY A 99 -14.96 13.16 -2.99
N TYR A 100 -13.78 12.55 -3.15
CA TYR A 100 -12.70 12.65 -2.17
C TYR A 100 -11.55 13.50 -2.68
N ASP A 101 -10.98 14.30 -1.80
CA ASP A 101 -9.67 14.89 -2.03
C ASP A 101 -8.60 13.80 -1.97
N VAL A 102 -7.49 13.98 -2.68
CA VAL A 102 -6.37 13.03 -2.65
C VAL A 102 -5.08 13.75 -2.30
N ILE A 103 -4.39 13.24 -1.28
CA ILE A 103 -3.07 13.70 -0.88
C ILE A 103 -2.06 12.61 -1.23
N MET A 104 -1.11 12.92 -2.11
CA MET A 104 -0.08 11.98 -2.56
C MET A 104 1.31 12.58 -2.37
N ILE A 105 2.24 11.80 -1.81
CA ILE A 105 3.62 12.25 -1.55
C ILE A 105 4.67 11.46 -2.32
N ASP A 106 5.78 12.13 -2.62
CA ASP A 106 7.02 11.48 -3.03
C ASP A 106 7.90 11.15 -1.82
N TYR A 107 8.42 9.92 -1.78
CA TYR A 107 9.40 9.53 -0.76
C TYR A 107 10.72 10.27 -0.98
N ARG A 108 11.54 10.40 0.07
CA ARG A 108 12.91 10.94 -0.07
C ARG A 108 13.65 10.27 -1.22
N GLY A 109 14.27 11.07 -2.08
CA GLY A 109 14.93 10.55 -3.28
C GLY A 109 14.06 10.52 -4.54
N PHE A 110 12.74 10.70 -4.43
CA PHE A 110 11.80 10.73 -5.56
C PHE A 110 11.33 12.14 -5.86
N GLY A 111 10.99 12.40 -7.12
CA GLY A 111 10.46 13.66 -7.61
C GLY A 111 11.31 14.84 -7.16
N LYS A 112 10.66 15.78 -6.50
CA LYS A 112 11.29 16.94 -5.86
C LYS A 112 11.66 16.71 -4.39
N SER A 113 11.28 15.57 -3.80
CA SER A 113 11.63 15.24 -2.41
C SER A 113 13.15 15.02 -2.23
N THR A 114 13.68 15.59 -1.16
CA THR A 114 15.13 15.59 -0.85
C THR A 114 15.46 14.65 0.31
N GLY A 115 16.75 14.56 0.66
CA GLY A 115 17.24 13.74 1.76
C GLY A 115 17.51 12.27 1.40
N LYS A 116 18.17 11.57 2.33
CA LYS A 116 18.47 10.13 2.21
C LYS A 116 17.29 9.30 2.70
N MET A 117 16.96 8.25 1.93
CA MET A 117 15.88 7.33 2.23
C MET A 117 16.36 6.18 3.11
N SER A 118 15.58 5.80 4.10
CA SER A 118 15.70 4.56 4.87
C SER A 118 14.30 4.03 5.20
N GLN A 119 14.18 2.77 5.62
CA GLN A 119 12.88 2.27 6.10
C GLN A 119 12.32 3.14 7.24
N GLN A 120 13.18 3.61 8.14
CA GLN A 120 12.76 4.46 9.25
C GLN A 120 12.25 5.80 8.73
N SER A 121 13.00 6.47 7.85
CA SER A 121 12.58 7.76 7.30
C SER A 121 11.27 7.66 6.54
N MET A 122 11.06 6.62 5.74
CA MET A 122 9.80 6.43 5.00
C MET A 122 8.59 6.29 5.93
N LYS A 123 8.75 5.61 7.07
CA LYS A 123 7.69 5.51 8.08
C LYS A 123 7.43 6.84 8.76
N ASP A 124 8.50 7.52 9.18
CA ASP A 124 8.41 8.78 9.92
C ASP A 124 7.78 9.87 9.07
N ASP A 125 8.22 9.99 7.81
CA ASP A 125 7.65 10.94 6.85
C ASP A 125 6.17 10.63 6.59
N ALA A 126 5.82 9.34 6.43
CA ALA A 126 4.44 8.94 6.19
C ALA A 126 3.51 9.26 7.37
N LEU A 127 3.99 9.03 8.60
CA LEU A 127 3.26 9.35 9.83
C LEU A 127 3.17 10.86 10.07
N LEU A 128 4.22 11.62 9.78
CA LEU A 128 4.22 13.07 9.95
C LEU A 128 3.17 13.73 9.05
N VAL A 129 3.13 13.35 7.76
CA VAL A 129 2.13 13.86 6.84
C VAL A 129 0.72 13.50 7.30
N TYR A 130 0.50 12.28 7.78
CA TYR A 130 -0.80 11.89 8.35
C TYR A 130 -1.19 12.75 9.56
N ASN A 131 -0.25 13.01 10.48
CA ASN A 131 -0.50 13.90 11.61
C ASN A 131 -0.85 15.32 11.16
N LYS A 132 -0.20 15.84 10.12
CA LYS A 132 -0.55 17.13 9.51
C LYS A 132 -1.95 17.13 8.89
N LEU A 133 -2.39 16.01 8.31
CA LEU A 133 -3.77 15.90 7.82
C LEU A 133 -4.79 15.94 8.95
N LYS A 134 -4.49 15.33 10.11
CA LYS A 134 -5.37 15.39 11.30
C LYS A 134 -5.53 16.78 11.89
N GLU A 135 -4.61 17.71 11.60
CA GLU A 135 -4.74 19.12 12.02
C GLU A 135 -5.82 19.87 11.22
N ILE A 136 -6.21 19.36 10.04
CA ILE A 136 -7.12 20.05 9.11
C ILE A 136 -8.37 19.25 8.74
N VAL A 137 -8.39 17.93 8.99
CA VAL A 137 -9.52 17.04 8.69
C VAL A 137 -9.70 16.05 9.85
N LEU A 138 -10.95 15.82 10.23
CA LEU A 138 -11.30 14.80 11.24
C LEU A 138 -10.80 13.42 10.80
N GLU A 139 -10.25 12.65 11.73
CA GLU A 139 -9.59 11.39 11.42
C GLU A 139 -10.54 10.36 10.77
N GLU A 140 -11.81 10.35 11.17
CA GLU A 140 -12.89 9.54 10.60
C GLU A 140 -13.24 9.89 9.14
N ASN A 141 -12.72 11.01 8.61
CA ASN A 141 -12.84 11.42 7.21
C ASN A 141 -11.56 11.16 6.41
N ILE A 142 -10.55 10.51 7.01
CA ILE A 142 -9.30 10.15 6.34
C ILE A 142 -9.34 8.68 5.94
N ILE A 143 -9.13 8.40 4.65
CA ILE A 143 -8.89 7.06 4.12
C ILE A 143 -7.39 6.92 3.88
N VAL A 144 -6.76 5.89 4.44
CA VAL A 144 -5.35 5.60 4.15
C VAL A 144 -5.30 4.56 3.04
N TYR A 145 -4.78 4.94 1.87
CA TYR A 145 -4.65 4.07 0.72
C TYR A 145 -3.18 3.77 0.43
N GLY A 146 -2.84 2.50 0.21
CA GLY A 146 -1.50 2.09 -0.22
C GLY A 146 -1.54 1.19 -1.45
N ARG A 147 -0.63 1.42 -2.39
CA ARG A 147 -0.44 0.52 -3.56
C ARG A 147 0.96 -0.05 -3.63
N SER A 148 1.07 -1.37 -3.79
CA SER A 148 2.34 -2.10 -3.84
C SER A 148 3.22 -1.77 -2.63
N LEU A 149 4.42 -1.18 -2.80
CA LEU A 149 5.27 -0.66 -1.73
C LEU A 149 4.50 0.15 -0.68
N GLY A 150 3.60 1.03 -1.11
CA GLY A 150 2.82 1.90 -0.25
C GLY A 150 1.93 1.16 0.75
N THR A 151 1.56 -0.10 0.47
CA THR A 151 0.72 -0.91 1.39
C THR A 151 1.38 -1.14 2.75
N GLY A 152 2.69 -1.30 2.80
CA GLY A 152 3.42 -1.44 4.06
C GLY A 152 3.35 -0.16 4.89
N LEU A 153 3.58 0.99 4.26
CA LEU A 153 3.52 2.30 4.91
C LEU A 153 2.09 2.64 5.34
N ALA A 154 1.10 2.40 4.48
CA ALA A 154 -0.33 2.60 4.77
C ALA A 154 -0.75 1.77 6.00
N THR A 155 -0.36 0.50 6.02
CA THR A 155 -0.61 -0.37 7.18
C THR A 155 0.10 0.14 8.43
N LYS A 156 1.34 0.65 8.31
CA LYS A 156 2.04 1.24 9.46
C LYS A 156 1.31 2.47 10.00
N VAL A 157 0.86 3.36 9.12
CA VAL A 157 0.09 4.56 9.50
C VAL A 157 -1.19 4.15 10.24
N ALA A 158 -2.00 3.26 9.65
CA ALA A 158 -3.24 2.79 10.26
C ALA A 158 -3.03 1.92 11.52
N SER A 159 -1.85 1.34 11.72
CA SER A 159 -1.56 0.51 12.92
C SER A 159 -1.36 1.32 14.21
N VAL A 160 -1.19 2.63 14.10
CA VAL A 160 -0.96 3.55 15.23
C VAL A 160 -1.93 4.74 15.22
N ASN A 161 -2.96 4.65 14.39
CA ASN A 161 -3.99 5.68 14.16
C ASN A 161 -5.34 4.98 13.94
N ASN A 162 -6.44 5.72 13.80
CA ASN A 162 -7.76 5.17 13.54
C ASN A 162 -8.47 5.91 12.38
N PRO A 163 -7.91 5.86 11.15
CA PRO A 163 -8.57 6.46 9.97
C PRO A 163 -9.91 5.78 9.72
N ARG A 164 -10.77 6.41 8.90
CA ARG A 164 -12.04 5.81 8.44
C ARG A 164 -11.90 4.36 8.01
N MET A 165 -10.87 4.09 7.21
CA MET A 165 -10.53 2.76 6.72
C MET A 165 -9.11 2.72 6.15
N LEU A 166 -8.57 1.51 6.05
CA LEU A 166 -7.32 1.18 5.38
C LEU A 166 -7.62 0.44 4.07
N VAL A 167 -7.16 0.98 2.93
CA VAL A 167 -7.33 0.33 1.62
C VAL A 167 -5.96 -0.07 1.07
N LEU A 168 -5.79 -1.35 0.75
CA LEU A 168 -4.52 -1.95 0.31
C LEU A 168 -4.65 -2.56 -1.09
N ALA A 169 -3.98 -1.98 -2.08
CA ALA A 169 -3.92 -2.50 -3.44
C ALA A 169 -2.62 -3.30 -3.69
N CYS A 170 -2.77 -4.59 -4.03
CA CYS A 170 -1.69 -5.57 -4.20
C CYS A 170 -0.69 -5.60 -3.02
N PRO A 171 -1.13 -5.87 -1.77
CA PRO A 171 -0.24 -5.85 -0.61
C PRO A 171 0.68 -7.07 -0.52
N TYR A 172 1.90 -6.84 -0.05
CA TYR A 172 2.84 -7.87 0.33
C TYR A 172 2.80 -8.14 1.84
N VAL A 173 3.06 -9.39 2.23
CA VAL A 173 3.14 -9.78 3.66
C VAL A 173 4.33 -9.10 4.35
N SER A 174 5.48 -9.11 3.69
CA SER A 174 6.70 -8.39 4.06
C SER A 174 7.58 -8.28 2.81
N MET A 175 8.31 -7.17 2.66
CA MET A 175 9.22 -6.99 1.53
C MET A 175 10.29 -8.09 1.51
N SER A 176 10.85 -8.43 2.68
CA SER A 176 11.82 -9.53 2.84
C SER A 176 11.26 -10.87 2.38
N LYS A 177 10.02 -11.20 2.76
CA LYS A 177 9.38 -12.44 2.31
C LYS A 177 9.12 -12.44 0.81
N ASN A 178 8.79 -11.28 0.22
CA ASN A 178 8.58 -11.18 -1.21
C ASN A 178 9.90 -11.38 -1.99
N VAL A 179 10.99 -10.75 -1.54
CA VAL A 179 12.30 -10.90 -2.17
C VAL A 179 12.90 -12.29 -1.97
N LYS A 180 12.63 -12.96 -0.84
CA LYS A 180 13.08 -14.34 -0.57
C LYS A 180 12.62 -15.32 -1.65
N ARG A 181 11.49 -15.05 -2.31
CA ARG A 181 11.02 -15.86 -3.43
C ARG A 181 11.99 -15.87 -4.61
N TYR A 182 12.65 -14.74 -4.87
CA TYR A 182 13.59 -14.59 -5.98
C TYR A 182 15.03 -14.95 -5.57
N LEU A 183 15.34 -14.86 -4.27
CA LEU A 183 16.66 -15.09 -3.70
C LEU A 183 16.58 -16.01 -2.46
N PRO A 184 16.22 -17.30 -2.62
CA PRO A 184 15.91 -18.19 -1.49
C PRO A 184 17.14 -18.55 -0.64
N PHE A 185 18.33 -18.55 -1.24
CA PHE A 185 19.61 -18.91 -0.60
C PHE A 185 20.24 -17.77 0.19
N ILE A 186 19.76 -16.54 0.01
CA ILE A 186 20.30 -15.36 0.71
C ILE A 186 19.66 -15.25 2.10
N PRO A 187 20.44 -15.05 3.19
CA PRO A 187 19.92 -14.86 4.54
C PRO A 187 19.31 -13.45 4.71
N LEU A 188 18.16 -13.21 4.05
CA LEU A 188 17.52 -11.89 3.98
C LEU A 188 17.09 -11.31 5.34
N GLY A 189 17.02 -12.12 6.41
CA GLY A 189 16.80 -11.62 7.77
C GLY A 189 17.95 -10.75 8.27
N LEU A 190 19.17 -11.04 7.84
CA LEU A 190 20.39 -10.28 8.18
C LEU A 190 20.67 -9.19 7.14
N VAL A 191 20.42 -9.50 5.87
CA VAL A 191 20.81 -8.64 4.74
C VAL A 191 19.81 -7.51 4.49
N MET A 192 18.51 -7.74 4.66
CA MET A 192 17.51 -6.79 4.18
C MET A 192 17.26 -5.63 5.17
N ARG A 193 17.59 -4.41 4.75
CA ARG A 193 17.36 -3.16 5.52
C ARG A 193 15.90 -2.69 5.43
N TYR A 194 15.23 -2.98 4.31
CA TYR A 194 13.83 -2.63 4.06
C TYR A 194 12.91 -3.83 4.27
N GLN A 195 12.77 -4.30 5.51
CA GLN A 195 11.94 -5.47 5.83
C GLN A 195 10.43 -5.25 5.58
N MET A 196 9.94 -4.03 5.84
CA MET A 196 8.54 -3.59 5.77
C MET A 196 7.54 -4.68 6.20
N PRO A 197 7.48 -5.03 7.49
CA PRO A 197 6.69 -6.17 7.96
C PRO A 197 5.20 -5.84 8.08
N THR A 198 4.49 -5.71 6.95
CA THR A 198 3.03 -5.47 6.89
C THR A 198 2.25 -6.41 7.81
N TYR A 199 2.63 -7.69 7.84
CA TYR A 199 2.03 -8.72 8.70
C TYR A 199 2.15 -8.47 10.21
N LYS A 200 3.14 -7.67 10.64
CA LYS A 200 3.27 -7.28 12.05
C LYS A 200 2.35 -6.10 12.35
N TRP A 201 2.30 -5.12 11.46
CA TRP A 201 1.54 -3.89 11.68
C TRP A 201 0.03 -4.07 11.53
N ILE A 202 -0.41 -4.91 10.59
CA ILE A 202 -1.85 -5.10 10.32
C ILE A 202 -2.62 -5.61 11.54
N LYS A 203 -1.96 -6.33 12.46
CA LYS A 203 -2.57 -6.85 13.68
C LYS A 203 -3.08 -5.75 14.63
N TYR A 204 -2.51 -4.54 14.53
CA TYR A 204 -2.85 -3.41 15.38
C TYR A 204 -3.79 -2.40 14.70
N VAL A 205 -4.17 -2.65 13.45
CA VAL A 205 -5.16 -1.81 12.75
C VAL A 205 -6.53 -2.08 13.35
N LYS A 206 -7.23 -1.00 13.74
CA LYS A 206 -8.54 -1.05 14.41
C LYS A 206 -9.71 -0.67 13.52
N CYS A 207 -9.44 0.04 12.43
CA CYS A 207 -10.46 0.43 11.45
C CYS A 207 -10.72 -0.67 10.39
N PRO A 208 -11.79 -0.56 9.60
CA PRO A 208 -12.05 -1.44 8.46
C PRO A 208 -10.86 -1.52 7.49
N ILE A 209 -10.59 -2.72 6.99
CA ILE A 209 -9.50 -3.02 6.06
C ILE A 209 -10.09 -3.57 4.77
N HIS A 210 -9.76 -2.93 3.65
CA HIS A 210 -10.14 -3.40 2.32
C HIS A 210 -8.88 -3.76 1.54
N ILE A 211 -8.84 -4.97 1.00
CA ILE A 211 -7.71 -5.44 0.20
C ILE A 211 -8.20 -5.69 -1.22
N ILE A 212 -7.60 -5.03 -2.21
CA ILE A 212 -7.88 -5.26 -3.63
C ILE A 212 -6.65 -5.89 -4.27
N HIS A 213 -6.79 -7.05 -4.91
CA HIS A 213 -5.63 -7.74 -5.48
C HIS A 213 -6.00 -8.59 -6.70
N GLY A 214 -5.26 -8.40 -7.79
CA GLY A 214 -5.31 -9.25 -8.97
C GLY A 214 -4.87 -10.70 -8.71
N THR A 215 -5.61 -11.68 -9.21
CA THR A 215 -5.30 -13.10 -9.00
C THR A 215 -4.09 -13.59 -9.80
N ASN A 216 -3.71 -12.87 -10.86
CA ASN A 216 -2.56 -13.18 -11.72
C ASN A 216 -1.32 -12.30 -11.43
N ASP A 217 -1.26 -11.68 -10.25
CA ASP A 217 -0.11 -10.87 -9.85
C ASP A 217 1.17 -11.74 -9.71
N LYS A 218 2.12 -11.51 -10.62
CA LYS A 218 3.42 -12.20 -10.66
C LYS A 218 4.50 -11.55 -9.81
N VAL A 219 4.30 -10.29 -9.40
CA VAL A 219 5.25 -9.50 -8.62
C VAL A 219 5.06 -9.76 -7.14
N ILE A 220 3.81 -9.65 -6.67
CA ILE A 220 3.37 -9.98 -5.32
C ILE A 220 2.24 -10.98 -5.46
N ARG A 221 2.46 -12.23 -5.06
CA ARG A 221 1.43 -13.27 -5.25
C ARG A 221 0.17 -12.94 -4.46
N PHE A 222 -1.00 -13.22 -5.04
CA PHE A 222 -2.33 -13.08 -4.40
C PHE A 222 -2.43 -13.78 -3.03
N THR A 223 -1.68 -14.86 -2.82
CA THR A 223 -1.55 -15.55 -1.51
C THR A 223 -1.12 -14.62 -0.38
N SER A 224 -0.44 -13.50 -0.69
CA SER A 224 -0.10 -12.46 0.28
C SER A 224 -1.34 -11.82 0.87
N SER A 225 -2.33 -11.47 0.03
CA SER A 225 -3.61 -10.93 0.48
C SER A 225 -4.42 -11.94 1.27
N LEU A 226 -4.46 -13.20 0.83
CA LEU A 226 -5.12 -14.27 1.59
C LEU A 226 -4.52 -14.44 2.99
N ARG A 227 -3.19 -14.28 3.12
CA ARG A 227 -2.53 -14.38 4.42
C ARG A 227 -2.82 -13.16 5.29
N LEU A 228 -2.82 -11.96 4.72
CA LEU A 228 -3.09 -10.72 5.46
C LEU A 228 -4.55 -10.63 5.90
N SER A 229 -5.50 -11.04 5.06
CA SER A 229 -6.93 -11.01 5.41
C SER A 229 -7.26 -11.89 6.62
N LYS A 230 -6.56 -13.02 6.76
CA LYS A 230 -6.69 -13.92 7.91
C LYS A 230 -6.10 -13.37 9.22
N MET A 231 -5.35 -12.27 9.19
CA MET A 231 -4.76 -11.70 10.41
C MET A 231 -5.72 -10.78 11.18
N GLN A 232 -6.68 -10.16 10.49
CA GLN A 232 -7.74 -9.31 11.05
C GLN A 232 -9.07 -9.63 10.35
N PRO A 233 -9.58 -10.88 10.45
CA PRO A 233 -10.68 -11.35 9.62
C PRO A 233 -11.99 -10.57 9.83
N ASN A 234 -12.23 -10.09 11.06
CA ASN A 234 -13.46 -9.35 11.40
C ASN A 234 -13.47 -7.91 10.85
N LEU A 235 -12.29 -7.38 10.53
CA LEU A 235 -12.12 -6.03 9.97
C LEU A 235 -11.80 -6.07 8.49
N THR A 236 -11.41 -7.22 7.93
CA THR A 236 -10.85 -7.29 6.57
C THR A 236 -11.84 -7.85 5.55
N ARG A 237 -12.07 -7.09 4.48
CA ARG A 237 -12.72 -7.57 3.25
C ARG A 237 -11.71 -7.65 2.11
N LEU A 238 -11.68 -8.80 1.43
CA LEU A 238 -10.81 -9.06 0.29
C LEU A 238 -11.62 -9.01 -1.01
N TYR A 239 -11.14 -8.24 -1.98
CA TYR A 239 -11.68 -8.07 -3.33
C TYR A 239 -10.68 -8.66 -4.34
N PRO A 240 -10.88 -9.90 -4.78
CA PRO A 240 -10.09 -10.51 -5.84
C PRO A 240 -10.48 -9.91 -7.19
N VAL A 241 -9.50 -9.49 -7.99
CA VAL A 241 -9.71 -9.08 -9.38
C VAL A 241 -9.22 -10.22 -10.27
N ILE A 242 -10.15 -10.96 -10.89
CA ILE A 242 -9.83 -12.16 -11.67
C ILE A 242 -8.99 -11.77 -12.90
N GLY A 243 -7.87 -12.45 -13.11
CA GLY A 243 -6.96 -12.17 -14.24
C GLY A 243 -6.08 -10.91 -14.06
N GLY A 244 -6.42 -10.05 -13.09
CA GLY A 244 -5.66 -8.85 -12.75
C GLY A 244 -4.21 -9.14 -12.39
N GLY A 245 -3.30 -8.30 -12.87
CA GLY A 245 -1.88 -8.32 -12.52
C GLY A 245 -1.42 -7.07 -11.76
N HIS A 246 -0.15 -7.04 -11.36
CA HIS A 246 0.39 -5.98 -10.48
C HIS A 246 0.31 -4.57 -11.08
N LYS A 247 0.61 -4.48 -12.39
CA LYS A 247 0.78 -3.19 -13.09
C LYS A 247 -0.51 -2.73 -13.78
N ASN A 248 -1.39 -3.66 -14.14
CA ASN A 248 -2.59 -3.41 -14.92
C ASN A 248 -3.88 -3.52 -14.10
N LEU A 249 -3.83 -3.65 -12.77
CA LEU A 249 -5.03 -3.78 -11.92
C LEU A 249 -6.10 -2.71 -12.22
N HIS A 250 -5.67 -1.46 -12.45
CA HIS A 250 -6.54 -0.32 -12.78
C HIS A 250 -7.23 -0.40 -14.15
N ASN A 251 -6.86 -1.35 -15.01
CA ASN A 251 -7.49 -1.55 -16.31
C ASN A 251 -8.70 -2.51 -16.23
N PHE A 252 -8.96 -3.10 -15.06
CA PHE A 252 -10.05 -4.05 -14.87
C PHE A 252 -11.27 -3.32 -14.31
N GLU A 253 -12.45 -3.62 -14.84
CA GLU A 253 -13.71 -3.04 -14.36
C GLU A 253 -13.97 -3.39 -12.90
N GLU A 254 -13.66 -4.63 -12.50
CA GLU A 254 -13.85 -5.14 -11.15
C GLU A 254 -13.03 -4.37 -10.11
N TYR A 255 -11.88 -3.80 -10.51
CA TYR A 255 -11.12 -2.90 -9.64
C TYR A 255 -11.91 -1.63 -9.32
N HIS A 256 -12.53 -1.03 -10.34
CA HIS A 256 -13.32 0.20 -10.20
C HIS A 256 -14.65 -0.06 -9.48
N VAL A 257 -15.27 -1.22 -9.71
CA VAL A 257 -16.47 -1.67 -8.96
C VAL A 257 -16.14 -1.84 -7.48
N ALA A 258 -15.05 -2.54 -7.15
CA ALA A 258 -14.61 -2.71 -5.76
C ALA A 258 -14.30 -1.36 -5.10
N LEU A 259 -13.60 -0.47 -5.81
CA LEU A 259 -13.27 0.86 -5.28
C LEU A 259 -14.53 1.69 -5.02
N ARG A 260 -15.50 1.69 -5.96
CA ARG A 260 -16.81 2.34 -5.78
C ARG A 260 -17.54 1.81 -4.55
N GLU A 261 -17.59 0.49 -4.38
CA GLU A 261 -18.23 -0.14 -3.22
C GLU A 261 -17.56 0.31 -1.91
N ILE A 262 -16.23 0.29 -1.86
CA ILE A 262 -15.47 0.71 -0.68
C ILE A 262 -15.69 2.19 -0.36
N LEU A 263 -15.62 3.08 -1.36
CA LEU A 263 -15.68 4.53 -1.15
C LEU A 263 -17.10 5.03 -0.85
N ASN A 264 -18.13 4.31 -1.29
CA ASN A 264 -19.53 4.67 -1.09
C ASN A 264 -20.24 3.82 -0.03
N SER A 265 -19.56 2.86 0.61
CA SER A 265 -20.19 2.11 1.70
C SER A 265 -20.48 3.06 2.87
N GLU A 266 -21.76 3.15 3.23
CA GLU A 266 -22.18 3.68 4.52
C GLU A 266 -21.70 2.74 5.63
N GLU A 267 -21.35 3.29 6.80
CA GLU A 267 -20.94 2.50 7.94
C GLU A 267 -21.98 1.41 8.23
N LYS A 268 -21.54 0.17 8.48
CA LYS A 268 -22.33 -1.06 8.61
C LYS A 268 -23.80 -0.80 9.00
N ALA A 269 -24.68 -0.69 8.01
CA ALA A 269 -26.11 -0.69 8.26
C ALA A 269 -26.44 -1.96 9.06
N ALA A 270 -27.11 -1.79 10.21
CA ALA A 270 -27.50 -2.93 11.02
C ALA A 270 -28.40 -3.85 10.18
N ILE A 271 -27.98 -5.11 10.03
CA ILE A 271 -28.79 -6.09 9.30
C ILE A 271 -29.97 -6.48 10.19
N ASP A 272 -31.17 -6.18 9.73
CA ASP A 272 -32.41 -6.68 10.33
C ASP A 272 -32.45 -8.21 10.18
N ARG A 273 -32.23 -8.92 11.29
CA ARG A 273 -32.19 -10.38 11.29
C ARG A 273 -33.57 -11.00 11.09
N GLU A 274 -34.64 -10.28 11.39
CA GLU A 274 -36.02 -10.75 11.22
C GLU A 274 -36.46 -10.65 9.76
N LYS A 275 -35.91 -9.70 9.00
CA LYS A 275 -36.21 -9.49 7.58
C LYS A 275 -35.19 -10.10 6.63
N THR A 276 -34.25 -10.90 7.13
CA THR A 276 -33.24 -11.55 6.31
C THR A 276 -33.23 -13.06 6.52
N SER A 277 -32.66 -13.79 5.56
CA SER A 277 -32.48 -15.24 5.67
C SER A 277 -31.38 -15.64 6.67
N ILE A 278 -30.86 -14.70 7.46
CA ILE A 278 -29.90 -14.98 8.53
C ILE A 278 -30.59 -15.84 9.58
N GLY A 279 -30.18 -17.11 9.69
CA GLY A 279 -30.78 -18.07 10.61
C GLY A 279 -31.83 -19.01 9.99
N PHE A 280 -32.10 -18.91 8.68
CA PHE A 280 -32.93 -19.90 8.00
C PHE A 280 -32.28 -21.28 8.06
N VAL A 281 -32.98 -22.24 8.66
CA VAL A 281 -32.59 -23.66 8.69
C VAL A 281 -33.60 -24.44 7.84
N ARG A 282 -33.14 -25.05 6.75
CA ARG A 282 -33.98 -25.92 5.93
C ARG A 282 -34.37 -27.15 6.76
N SER A 283 -35.66 -27.35 6.99
CA SER A 283 -36.17 -28.55 7.66
C SER A 283 -35.83 -29.80 6.85
N LYS A 284 -35.25 -30.82 7.50
CA LYS A 284 -34.99 -32.12 6.86
C LYS A 284 -36.34 -32.79 6.54
N PRO A 285 -36.47 -33.48 5.38
CA PRO A 285 -37.69 -34.22 5.08
C PRO A 285 -37.91 -35.28 6.16
N LYS A 286 -39.13 -35.38 6.69
CA LYS A 286 -39.51 -36.53 7.53
C LYS A 286 -39.37 -37.78 6.68
N THR A 287 -38.38 -38.63 6.98
CA THR A 287 -38.34 -40.00 6.48
C THR A 287 -39.62 -40.68 6.93
N LYS A 288 -40.53 -40.94 5.98
CA LYS A 288 -41.66 -41.83 6.22
C LYS A 288 -41.07 -43.21 6.51
N LYS A 289 -41.34 -43.71 7.73
CA LYS A 289 -41.12 -45.11 8.10
C LYS A 289 -42.02 -46.00 7.27
#